data_AF-A0A0R1UYL4-F1
#
_entry.id   AF-A0A0R1UYL4-F1
#
_cell.length_a   1.000
_cell.length_b   1.000
_cell.length_c   1.000
_cell.angle_alpha   90.00
_cell.angle_beta   90.00
_cell.angle_gamma   90.00
#
_symmetry.space_group_name_H-M   'P 1'
#
loop_
_entity.id
_entity.type
_entity.pdbx_description
1 polymer ?
#
loop_
_entity_poly.entity_id
_entity_poly.type
_entity_poly.pdbx_seq_one_letter_code
_entity_poly.pdbx_strand_id
1 'polypeptide(L)' 'MPMTPKELLKLLKQNGFIVKPNQHNGTSHLKMWNPKTNVTIPVPIHPHELKKGTEQGILKQAGLK' A
#
# COMPACT_ATOMS: atom_id res chain seq x y z
N MET A 1 5.41 15.03 -8.04
CA MET A 1 6.23 14.42 -6.96
C MET A 1 5.62 13.06 -6.66
N PRO A 2 6.42 12.00 -6.50
CA PRO A 2 5.88 10.71 -6.07
C PRO A 2 5.29 10.85 -4.66
N MET A 3 4.18 10.16 -4.38
CA MET A 3 3.57 10.16 -3.05
C MET A 3 4.53 9.50 -2.04
N THR A 4 4.47 9.93 -0.79
CA THR A 4 5.20 9.22 0.27
C THR A 4 4.49 7.90 0.62
N PRO A 5 5.22 6.90 1.14
CA PRO A 5 4.62 5.68 1.69
C PRO A 5 3.45 5.91 2.65
N LYS A 6 3.54 6.96 3.48
CA LYS A 6 2.50 7.33 4.45
C LYS A 6 1.23 7.81 3.76
N GLU A 7 1.36 8.62 2.72
CA GLU A 7 0.22 9.11 1.95
C GLU A 7 -0.47 7.98 1.18
N LEU A 8 0.31 7.08 0.58
CA LEU A 8 -0.23 5.89 -0.08
C LEU A 8 -0.99 4.99 0.91
N LEU A 9 -0.47 4.80 2.12
CA LEU A 9 -1.15 4.06 3.18
C LEU A 9 -2.49 4.70 3.54
N LYS A 10 -2.52 6.03 3.66
CA LYS A 10 -3.74 6.79 4.00
C LYS A 10 -4.78 6.63 2.89
N LEU A 11 -4.36 6.76 1.63
CA LEU A 11 -5.24 6.57 0.47
C LEU A 11 -5.82 5.16 0.43
N LEU A 12 -5.00 4.13 0.61
CA LEU A 12 -5.46 2.74 0.64
C LEU A 12 -6.44 2.50 1.80
N LYS A 13 -6.16 3.02 3.00
CA LYS A 13 -7.10 2.92 4.14
C LYS A 13 -8.45 3.57 3.85
N GLN A 14 -8.46 4.75 3.22
CA GLN A 14 -9.69 5.43 2.81
C GLN A 14 -10.50 4.62 1.79
N ASN A 15 -9.82 3.82 0.96
CA ASN A 15 -10.44 2.92 -0.02
C ASN A 15 -10.78 1.53 0.55
N GLY A 16 -10.80 1.37 1.87
CA GLY A 16 -11.23 0.13 2.54
C GLY A 16 -10.14 -0.94 2.64
N PHE A 17 -8.88 -0.62 2.37
CA PHE A 17 -7.78 -1.53 2.65
C PHE A 17 -7.44 -1.52 4.15
N ILE A 18 -7.29 -2.70 4.72
CA ILE A 18 -6.87 -2.92 6.09
C ILE A 18 -5.48 -3.56 6.14
N VAL A 19 -4.74 -3.30 7.20
CA VAL A 19 -3.43 -3.91 7.41
C VAL A 19 -3.65 -5.38 7.78
N LYS A 20 -2.95 -6.31 7.11
CA LYS A 20 -3.00 -7.71 7.53
C LYS A 20 -2.29 -7.86 8.89
N PRO A 21 -2.95 -8.40 9.93
CA PRO A 21 -2.29 -8.71 11.19
C PRO A 21 -1.13 -9.69 10.97
N ASN A 22 -0.08 -9.61 11.80
CA ASN A 22 1.13 -10.45 11.75
C ASN A 22 2.04 -10.29 10.52
N GLN A 23 1.90 -9.21 9.74
CA GLN A 23 2.84 -8.88 8.64
C GLN A 23 3.97 -7.95 9.06
N HIS A 24 4.02 -7.54 10.33
CA HIS A 24 5.03 -6.64 10.88
C HIS A 24 6.18 -7.39 11.57
N ASN A 25 6.59 -8.54 11.01
CA ASN A 25 7.67 -9.36 11.56
C ASN A 25 9.06 -8.87 11.10
N GLY A 26 9.32 -7.56 11.20
CA GLY A 26 10.63 -6.97 10.89
C GLY A 26 10.90 -6.64 9.41
N THR A 27 9.91 -6.73 8.53
CA THR A 27 10.08 -6.42 7.09
C THR A 27 9.73 -4.98 6.73
N SER A 28 10.53 -4.33 5.89
CA SER A 28 10.32 -2.98 5.33
C SER A 28 9.09 -2.84 4.40
N HIS A 29 8.20 -3.84 4.39
CA HIS A 29 6.99 -3.91 3.57
C HIS A 29 5.80 -4.29 4.46
N LEU A 30 4.69 -3.58 4.28
CA LEU A 30 3.39 -3.83 4.92
C LEU A 30 2.42 -4.41 3.91
N LYS A 31 1.79 -5.54 4.20
CA LYS A 31 0.69 -6.03 3.34
C LYS A 31 -0.64 -5.44 3.78
N MET A 32 -1.30 -4.77 2.85
CA MET A 32 -2.67 -4.29 3.00
C MET A 32 -3.62 -5.18 2.20
N TRP A 33 -4.77 -5.50 2.76
CA TRP A 33 -5.79 -6.32 2.13
C TRP A 33 -7.13 -5.59 2.13
N ASN A 34 -7.85 -5.64 1.02
CA ASN A 34 -9.20 -5.12 0.93
C ASN A 34 -10.20 -6.28 0.94
N PRO A 35 -11.05 -6.42 1.98
CA PRO A 35 -12.03 -7.49 2.05
C PRO A 35 -13.12 -7.39 0.97
N LYS A 36 -13.39 -6.19 0.43
CA LYS A 36 -14.42 -5.97 -0.59
C LYS A 36 -13.98 -6.46 -1.96
N THR A 37 -12.72 -6.22 -2.32
CA THR A 37 -12.16 -6.61 -3.63
C THR A 37 -11.34 -7.90 -3.56
N ASN A 38 -11.12 -8.42 -2.35
CA ASN A 38 -10.24 -9.53 -2.03
C ASN A 38 -8.79 -9.38 -2.53
N VAL A 39 -8.35 -8.12 -2.74
CA VAL A 39 -6.99 -7.81 -3.22
C VAL A 39 -6.04 -7.62 -2.04
N THR A 40 -4.85 -8.22 -2.13
CA THR A 40 -3.74 -7.96 -1.20
C THR A 40 -2.60 -7.25 -1.92
N ILE A 41 -2.13 -6.14 -1.36
CA ILE A 41 -1.07 -5.30 -1.93
C ILE A 41 0.07 -5.15 -0.92
N PRO A 42 1.32 -5.46 -1.31
CA PRO A 42 2.49 -5.10 -0.52
C PRO A 42 2.83 -3.62 -0.71
N VAL A 43 2.84 -2.86 0.38
CA VAL A 43 3.18 -1.44 0.42
C VAL A 43 4.52 -1.27 1.12
N PRO A 44 5.54 -0.67 0.48
CA PRO A 44 6.79 -0.37 1.18
C PRO A 44 6.57 0.70 2.24
N ILE A 45 7.20 0.51 3.41
CA ILE A 45 7.07 1.41 4.57
C ILE A 45 8.38 2.09 4.97
N HIS A 46 9.45 1.92 4.18
CA HIS A 46 10.72 2.61 4.42
C HIS A 46 10.58 4.11 4.14
N PRO A 47 11.29 4.97 4.88
CA PRO A 47 11.11 6.43 4.84
C PRO A 47 11.61 7.13 3.56
N HIS A 48 12.10 6.38 2.56
CA HIS A 48 12.50 6.97 1.27
C HIS A 48 11.29 7.22 0.35
N GLU A 49 11.47 8.09 -0.64
CA GLU A 49 10.48 8.34 -1.68
C GLU A 49 10.12 7.05 -2.45
N LEU A 50 8.82 6.86 -2.68
CA LEU A 50 8.33 5.80 -3.56
C LEU A 50 8.77 6.12 -4.99
N LYS A 51 9.26 5.10 -5.71
CA LYS A 51 9.43 5.23 -7.15
C LYS A 51 8.05 5.36 -7.79
N LYS A 52 7.90 6.29 -8.74
CA LYS A 52 6.65 6.53 -9.49
C LYS A 52 6.03 5.25 -10.07
N GLY A 53 6.85 4.33 -10.58
CA GLY A 53 6.37 3.04 -11.09
C GLY A 53 5.76 2.14 -10.01
N THR A 54 6.32 2.15 -8.80
CA THR A 54 5.80 1.40 -7.65
C THR A 54 4.46 1.97 -7.19
N GLU A 55 4.37 3.29 -7.06
CA GLU A 55 3.11 3.98 -6.74
C GLU A 55 2.02 3.62 -7.76
N GLN A 56 2.31 3.77 -9.06
CA GLN A 56 1.35 3.47 -10.11
C GLN A 56 0.93 2.00 -10.15
N GLY A 57 1.88 1.08 -9.92
CA GLY A 57 1.58 -0.35 -9.82
C GLY A 57 0.62 -0.66 -8.67
N ILE A 58 0.84 -0.04 -7.51
CA ILE A 58 -0.03 -0.18 -6.34
C ILE A 58 -1.42 0.40 -6.62
N LEU A 59 -1.51 1.60 -7.22
CA LEU A 59 -2.79 2.21 -7.56
C LEU A 59 -3.59 1.37 -8.56
N LYS A 60 -2.93 0.79 -9.56
CA LYS A 60 -3.54 -0.11 -10.53
C LYS A 60 -4.03 -1.40 -9.87
N GLN A 61 -3.22 -2.01 -9.02
CA GLN A 61 -3.63 -3.18 -8.22
C GLN A 61 -4.80 -2.85 -7.28
N ALA A 62 -4.83 -1.63 -6.74
CA ALA A 62 -5.90 -1.16 -5.89
C ALA A 62 -7.19 -0.80 -6.66
N GLY A 63 -7.16 -0.78 -7.99
CA GLY A 63 -8.30 -0.36 -8.82
C GLY A 63 -8.59 1.15 -8.72
N LEU A 64 -7.60 1.96 -8.33
CA LEU A 64 -7.72 3.41 -8.20
C LEU A 64 -7.23 4.15 -9.46
N LYS A 65 -6.60 3.43 -10.39
CA LYS A 65 -6.08 3.98 -11.65
C LYS A 65 -5.98 2.92 -12.74
#